data_AF-A0A9Q4L106-F1
#
_entry.id   AF-A0A9Q4L106-F1
#
_cell.length_a   1.000
_cell.length_b   1.000
_cell.length_c   1.000
_cell.angle_alpha   90.00
_cell.angle_beta   90.00
_cell.angle_gamma   90.00
#
_symmetry.space_group_name_H-M   'P 1'
#
loop_
_entity.id
_entity.type
_entity.pdbx_description
1 polymer ?
#
loop_
_entity_poly.entity_id
_entity_poly.type
_entity_poly.pdbx_seq_one_letter_code
_entity_poly.pdbx_strand_id
1 'polypeptide(L)'
;MRVDGTPVVLNLTAHERLSPNRSLGLVRHSPAGFDWGYVGSGPAQLACALLLDYTDNETVAQQHYIQFRNDVVSQLVCDGPADCWHLTGKDIEAALAEFEEYRVLTPDGGTPSSSLPANWSAVSRTDRTVFQRREIDHYVVLAEGSEEWLIILCAQGDRAYPTPLDHRTLPVENDPASAVQALVAESNDLVEPEEET
;
A
#
# COMPACT_ATOMS: atom_id res chain seq x y z
N MET A 1 -17.53 -4.46 -18.62
CA MET A 1 -18.95 -4.82 -18.88
C MET A 1 -19.29 -6.15 -18.25
N ARG A 2 -20.56 -6.50 -18.08
CA ARG A 2 -20.97 -7.87 -17.70
C ARG A 2 -21.59 -8.59 -18.88
N VAL A 3 -21.25 -9.85 -19.07
CA VAL A 3 -21.89 -10.75 -20.05
C VAL A 3 -22.53 -11.87 -19.26
N ASP A 4 -23.86 -11.98 -19.31
CA ASP A 4 -24.65 -12.93 -18.51
C ASP A 4 -24.31 -12.87 -17.00
N GLY A 5 -24.16 -11.64 -16.49
CA GLY A 5 -23.76 -11.38 -15.09
C GLY A 5 -22.26 -11.59 -14.82
N THR A 6 -21.52 -12.21 -15.74
CA THR A 6 -20.09 -12.48 -15.59
C THR A 6 -19.25 -11.23 -15.92
N PRO A 7 -18.35 -10.82 -15.01
CA PRO A 7 -17.36 -9.77 -15.26
C PRO A 7 -16.48 -10.04 -16.49
N VAL A 8 -16.50 -9.13 -17.46
CA VAL A 8 -15.60 -9.13 -18.62
C VAL A 8 -14.86 -7.79 -18.69
N VAL A 9 -13.53 -7.88 -18.66
CA VAL A 9 -12.62 -6.74 -18.72
C VAL A 9 -11.70 -6.93 -19.92
N LEU A 10 -11.64 -5.91 -20.78
CA LEU A 10 -10.93 -5.96 -22.05
C LEU A 10 -9.87 -4.86 -22.07
N ASN A 11 -8.63 -5.25 -22.37
CA ASN A 11 -7.59 -4.31 -22.77
C ASN A 11 -7.68 -4.15 -24.30
N LEU A 12 -8.25 -3.04 -24.75
CA LEU A 12 -8.48 -2.80 -26.18
C LEU A 12 -7.20 -2.43 -26.94
N THR A 13 -6.15 -1.97 -26.26
CA THR A 13 -4.84 -1.70 -26.86
C THR A 13 -4.12 -2.99 -27.20
N ALA A 14 -4.14 -3.95 -26.26
CA ALA A 14 -3.57 -5.28 -26.46
C ALA A 14 -4.50 -6.24 -27.22
N HIS A 15 -5.78 -5.86 -27.40
CA HIS A 15 -6.84 -6.73 -27.93
C HIS A 15 -7.05 -8.02 -27.13
N GLU A 16 -6.87 -7.97 -25.82
CA GLU A 16 -6.92 -9.12 -24.93
C GLU A 16 -7.95 -8.97 -23.81
N ARG A 17 -8.41 -10.11 -23.29
CA ARG A 17 -9.22 -10.15 -22.08
C ARG A 17 -8.29 -10.22 -20.87
N LEU A 18 -8.46 -9.29 -19.94
CA LEU A 18 -7.71 -9.32 -18.70
C LEU A 18 -8.08 -10.56 -17.88
N SER A 19 -7.07 -11.32 -17.49
CA SER A 19 -7.19 -12.56 -16.70
C SER A 19 -6.85 -12.33 -15.24
N PRO A 20 -7.54 -12.98 -14.28
CA PRO A 20 -7.19 -12.87 -12.86
C PRO A 20 -5.89 -13.60 -12.49
N ASN A 21 -5.32 -14.45 -13.35
CA ASN A 21 -4.24 -15.35 -12.97
C ASN A 21 -3.00 -14.63 -12.42
N ARG A 22 -2.54 -13.56 -13.10
CA ARG A 22 -1.34 -12.83 -12.69
C ARG A 22 -1.56 -12.12 -11.35
N SER A 23 -2.68 -11.41 -11.20
CA SER A 23 -3.01 -10.76 -9.93
C SER A 23 -3.28 -11.75 -8.81
N LEU A 24 -3.83 -12.94 -9.09
CA LEU A 24 -4.01 -14.00 -8.09
C LEU A 24 -2.69 -14.60 -7.60
N GLY A 25 -1.65 -14.57 -8.44
CA GLY A 25 -0.28 -14.93 -8.05
C GLY A 25 0.32 -13.92 -7.07
N LEU A 26 -0.09 -12.65 -7.19
CA LEU A 26 0.39 -11.56 -6.35
C LEU A 26 -0.41 -11.41 -5.04
N VAL A 27 -1.74 -11.33 -5.15
CA VAL A 27 -2.68 -11.20 -4.03
C VAL A 27 -3.93 -12.02 -4.30
N ARG A 28 -4.40 -12.77 -3.31
CA ARG A 28 -5.49 -13.73 -3.49
C ARG A 28 -6.80 -13.26 -2.85
N HIS A 29 -7.30 -12.10 -3.28
CA HIS A 29 -8.55 -11.52 -2.75
C HIS A 29 -9.80 -12.24 -3.23
N SER A 30 -9.86 -12.54 -4.54
CA SER A 30 -11.06 -13.12 -5.15
C SER A 30 -10.71 -14.18 -6.20
N PRO A 31 -10.56 -15.45 -5.81
CA PRO A 31 -10.45 -16.55 -6.76
C PRO A 31 -11.69 -16.69 -7.67
N ALA A 32 -12.83 -16.13 -7.26
CA ALA A 32 -14.07 -16.11 -8.04
C ALA A 32 -14.01 -15.12 -9.22
N GLY A 33 -13.01 -14.24 -9.27
CA GLY A 33 -12.79 -13.28 -10.35
C GLY A 33 -12.98 -11.83 -9.93
N PHE A 34 -13.11 -10.97 -10.94
CA PHE A 34 -13.17 -9.52 -10.81
C PHE A 34 -14.55 -9.02 -10.41
N ASP A 35 -14.60 -7.80 -9.89
CA ASP A 35 -15.83 -7.03 -9.73
C ASP A 35 -15.49 -5.53 -9.68
N TRP A 36 -16.48 -4.64 -9.65
CA TRP A 36 -16.30 -3.18 -9.61
C TRP A 36 -17.56 -2.46 -9.09
N GLY A 37 -17.46 -1.15 -8.87
CA GLY A 37 -18.60 -0.31 -8.47
C GLY A 37 -18.92 -0.35 -6.96
N TYR A 38 -18.05 -0.97 -6.16
CA TYR A 38 -18.11 -0.98 -4.70
C TYR A 38 -16.73 -1.32 -4.11
N VAL A 39 -16.60 -1.24 -2.78
CA VAL A 39 -15.41 -1.67 -2.06
C VAL A 39 -15.56 -3.13 -1.61
N GLY A 40 -14.64 -4.01 -2.01
CA GLY A 40 -14.65 -5.42 -1.62
C GLY A 40 -13.52 -6.24 -2.26
N SER A 41 -13.59 -7.56 -2.14
CA SER A 41 -12.54 -8.47 -2.64
C SER A 41 -12.47 -8.58 -4.15
N GLY A 42 -13.61 -8.67 -4.85
CA GLY A 42 -13.65 -8.67 -6.32
C GLY A 42 -13.06 -7.38 -6.92
N PRO A 43 -13.46 -6.19 -6.43
CA PRO A 43 -12.85 -4.91 -6.83
C PRO A 43 -11.38 -4.80 -6.46
N ALA A 44 -10.95 -5.35 -5.32
CA ALA A 44 -9.53 -5.40 -4.95
C ALA A 44 -8.71 -6.25 -5.93
N GLN A 45 -9.24 -7.41 -6.33
CA GLN A 45 -8.58 -8.29 -7.30
C GLN A 45 -8.49 -7.62 -8.67
N LEU A 46 -9.54 -6.89 -9.09
CA LEU A 46 -9.53 -6.12 -10.33
C LEU A 46 -8.52 -4.98 -10.29
N ALA A 47 -8.48 -4.21 -9.19
CA ALA A 47 -7.52 -3.12 -9.03
C ALA A 47 -6.07 -3.61 -9.19
N CYS A 48 -5.73 -4.72 -8.53
CA CYS A 48 -4.41 -5.33 -8.66
C CYS A 48 -4.13 -5.78 -10.10
N ALA A 49 -5.11 -6.41 -10.77
CA ALA A 49 -4.96 -6.84 -12.16
C ALA A 49 -4.75 -5.67 -13.12
N LEU A 50 -5.50 -4.57 -12.97
CA LEU A 50 -5.37 -3.38 -13.82
C LEU A 50 -4.00 -2.71 -13.64
N LEU A 51 -3.54 -2.54 -12.40
CA LEU A 51 -2.23 -1.95 -12.15
C LEU A 51 -1.09 -2.83 -12.69
N LEU A 52 -1.19 -4.16 -12.54
CA LEU A 52 -0.20 -5.09 -13.12
C LEU A 52 -0.19 -5.07 -14.64
N ASP A 53 -1.37 -5.10 -15.26
CA ASP A 53 -1.51 -5.08 -16.73
C ASP A 53 -0.95 -3.79 -17.31
N TYR A 54 -1.17 -2.67 -16.63
CA TYR A 54 -0.76 -1.36 -17.10
C TYR A 54 0.71 -1.03 -16.85
N THR A 55 1.21 -1.29 -15.64
CA THR A 55 2.56 -0.88 -15.22
C THR A 55 3.63 -1.95 -15.44
N ASP A 56 3.20 -3.20 -15.63
CA ASP A 56 4.04 -4.40 -15.61
C ASP A 56 4.93 -4.52 -14.35
N ASN A 57 4.59 -3.81 -13.26
CA ASN A 57 5.40 -3.72 -12.07
C ASN A 57 4.64 -4.25 -10.85
N GLU A 58 5.11 -5.38 -10.29
CA GLU A 58 4.49 -6.01 -9.13
C GLU A 58 4.56 -5.15 -7.87
N THR A 59 5.67 -4.44 -7.65
CA THR A 59 5.84 -3.54 -6.51
C THR A 59 4.82 -2.42 -6.54
N VAL A 60 4.68 -1.73 -7.69
CA VAL A 60 3.69 -0.66 -7.86
C VAL A 60 2.27 -1.20 -7.65
N ALA A 61 1.96 -2.35 -8.26
CA ALA A 61 0.64 -2.95 -8.09
C ALA A 61 0.34 -3.32 -6.63
N GLN A 62 1.27 -3.99 -5.92
CA GLN A 62 1.11 -4.35 -4.51
C GLN A 62 0.93 -3.11 -3.61
N GLN A 63 1.71 -2.07 -3.86
CA GLN A 63 1.70 -0.85 -3.05
C GLN A 63 0.39 -0.05 -3.21
N HIS A 64 -0.18 0.01 -4.42
CA HIS A 64 -1.25 0.97 -4.72
C HIS A 64 -2.64 0.36 -4.94
N TYR A 65 -2.78 -0.95 -5.15
CA TYR A 65 -4.09 -1.52 -5.55
C TYR A 65 -5.22 -1.31 -4.54
N ILE A 66 -4.95 -1.22 -3.24
CA ILE A 66 -6.00 -0.95 -2.23
C ILE A 66 -6.54 0.46 -2.35
N GLN A 67 -5.67 1.45 -2.54
CA GLN A 67 -6.07 2.83 -2.74
C GLN A 67 -6.75 3.00 -4.11
N PHE A 68 -6.14 2.44 -5.15
CA PHE A 68 -6.73 2.40 -6.50
C PHE A 68 -8.11 1.73 -6.52
N ARG A 69 -8.32 0.67 -5.73
CA ARG A 69 -9.64 0.07 -5.55
C ARG A 69 -10.64 1.08 -4.98
N ASN A 70 -10.27 1.74 -3.89
CA ASN A 70 -11.16 2.64 -3.18
C ASN A 70 -11.53 3.84 -4.03
N ASP A 71 -10.54 4.43 -4.70
CA ASP A 71 -10.69 5.75 -5.32
C ASP A 71 -11.14 5.63 -6.78
N VAL A 72 -10.76 4.55 -7.48
CA VAL A 72 -11.06 4.35 -8.90
C VAL A 72 -12.04 3.19 -9.12
N VAL A 73 -11.66 1.96 -8.74
CA VAL A 73 -12.45 0.76 -9.12
C VAL A 73 -13.84 0.73 -8.45
N SER A 74 -13.96 1.26 -7.24
CA SER A 74 -15.24 1.35 -6.53
C SER A 74 -16.22 2.34 -7.19
N GLN A 75 -15.72 3.26 -8.02
CA GLN A 75 -16.51 4.29 -8.68
C GLN A 75 -16.89 3.90 -10.12
N LEU A 76 -16.35 2.79 -10.65
CA LEU A 76 -16.66 2.35 -12.02
C LEU A 76 -18.13 1.96 -12.14
N VAL A 77 -18.83 2.64 -13.04
CA VAL A 77 -20.24 2.41 -13.37
C VAL A 77 -20.39 2.13 -14.86
N CYS A 78 -21.31 1.22 -15.20
CA CYS A 78 -21.65 0.87 -16.58
C CYS A 78 -22.83 1.72 -17.07
N ASP A 79 -22.71 3.05 -17.07
CA ASP A 79 -23.81 3.95 -17.46
C ASP A 79 -23.72 4.48 -18.90
N GLY A 80 -22.67 4.08 -19.64
CA GLY A 80 -22.48 4.41 -21.03
C GLY A 80 -23.44 3.69 -22.00
N PRO A 81 -23.49 4.11 -23.28
CA PRO A 81 -24.41 3.56 -24.29
C PRO A 81 -24.22 2.06 -24.60
N ALA A 82 -23.10 1.47 -24.17
CA ALA A 82 -22.82 0.04 -24.31
C ALA A 82 -22.82 -0.72 -22.97
N ASP A 83 -23.36 -0.13 -21.90
CA ASP A 83 -23.40 -0.73 -20.56
C ASP A 83 -22.00 -1.18 -20.09
N CYS A 84 -21.02 -0.29 -20.32
CA CYS A 84 -19.62 -0.49 -19.99
C CYS A 84 -19.03 0.75 -19.33
N TRP A 85 -18.21 0.53 -18.31
CA TRP A 85 -17.26 1.53 -17.83
C TRP A 85 -16.08 1.63 -18.80
N HIS A 86 -15.40 2.78 -18.77
CA HIS A 86 -14.16 3.02 -19.50
C HIS A 86 -13.11 3.58 -18.54
N LEU A 87 -11.86 3.17 -18.72
CA LEU A 87 -10.72 3.64 -17.97
C LEU A 87 -9.50 3.66 -18.90
N THR A 88 -8.87 4.82 -19.06
CA THR A 88 -7.69 4.97 -19.91
C THR A 88 -6.41 4.79 -19.12
N GLY A 89 -5.30 4.51 -19.81
CA GLY A 89 -3.98 4.54 -19.19
C GLY A 89 -3.67 5.88 -18.51
N LYS A 90 -4.11 6.99 -19.11
CA LYS A 90 -3.95 8.33 -18.52
C LYS A 90 -4.72 8.50 -17.21
N ASP A 91 -5.90 7.90 -17.08
CA ASP A 91 -6.65 7.91 -15.82
C ASP A 91 -5.92 7.09 -14.74
N ILE A 92 -5.26 6.00 -15.13
CA ILE A 92 -4.42 5.20 -14.23
C ILE A 92 -3.19 5.99 -13.79
N GLU A 93 -2.47 6.63 -14.73
CA GLU A 93 -1.33 7.51 -14.43
C GLU A 93 -1.72 8.65 -13.49
N ALA A 94 -2.85 9.32 -13.76
CA ALA A 94 -3.34 10.41 -12.94
C ALA A 94 -3.65 9.94 -11.51
N ALA A 95 -4.33 8.81 -11.35
CA ALA A 95 -4.60 8.24 -10.04
C ALA A 95 -3.31 7.87 -9.28
N LEU A 96 -2.34 7.24 -9.95
CA LEU A 96 -1.05 6.91 -9.34
C LEU A 96 -0.27 8.16 -8.92
N ALA A 97 -0.28 9.22 -9.74
CA ALA A 97 0.36 10.49 -9.40
C ALA A 97 -0.31 11.17 -8.19
N GLU A 98 -1.64 11.17 -8.12
CA GLU A 98 -2.37 11.69 -6.95
C GLU A 98 -2.03 10.90 -5.67
N PHE A 99 -1.83 9.58 -5.77
CA PHE A 99 -1.44 8.77 -4.62
C PHE A 99 -0.02 9.06 -4.14
N GLU A 100 0.89 9.38 -5.06
CA GLU A 100 2.26 9.79 -4.73
C GLU A 100 2.29 11.21 -4.12
N GLU A 101 1.45 12.13 -4.61
CA GLU A 101 1.28 13.45 -3.99
C GLU A 101 0.65 13.36 -2.59
N TYR A 102 -0.32 12.45 -2.38
CA TYR A 102 -0.90 12.18 -1.06
C TYR A 102 0.10 11.47 -0.12
N ARG A 103 1.08 10.77 -0.69
CA ARG A 103 2.23 10.19 0.02
C ARG A 103 3.34 11.19 0.35
N VAL A 104 3.26 12.45 -0.08
CA VAL A 104 4.09 13.49 0.51
C VAL A 104 3.66 13.63 1.96
N LEU A 105 4.26 12.80 2.81
CA LEU A 105 4.12 12.84 4.25
C LEU A 105 4.60 14.22 4.65
N THR A 106 3.68 15.14 4.95
CA THR A 106 4.02 16.24 5.84
C THR A 106 4.56 15.57 7.10
N PRO A 107 5.84 15.80 7.47
CA PRO A 107 6.36 15.23 8.70
C PRO A 107 5.37 15.60 9.81
N ASP A 108 4.99 14.64 10.66
CA ASP A 108 4.11 14.85 11.82
C ASP A 108 4.73 15.82 12.88
N GLY A 109 5.66 16.70 12.48
CA GLY A 109 6.45 17.57 13.35
C GLY A 109 7.56 16.83 14.08
N GLY A 110 7.89 15.59 13.67
CA GLY A 110 8.89 14.77 14.34
C GLY A 110 10.28 15.40 14.30
N THR A 111 11.00 15.35 15.42
CA THR A 111 12.35 15.88 15.52
C THR A 111 13.35 14.90 14.90
N PRO A 112 14.37 15.37 14.16
CA PRO A 112 15.49 14.53 13.75
C PRO A 112 16.16 13.95 15.00
N SER A 113 16.44 12.64 14.99
CA SER A 113 17.19 11.97 16.05
C SER A 113 18.59 11.62 15.55
N SER A 114 19.62 11.84 16.36
CA SER A 114 20.99 11.40 16.05
C SER A 114 21.16 9.88 16.09
N SER A 115 20.22 9.15 16.70
CA SER A 115 20.22 7.69 16.80
C SER A 115 19.55 6.98 15.61
N LEU A 116 19.02 7.73 14.64
CA LEU A 116 18.32 7.21 13.47
C LEU A 116 18.95 7.74 12.17
N PRO A 117 18.79 7.03 11.05
CA PRO A 117 19.16 7.54 9.73
C PRO A 117 18.42 8.84 9.39
N ALA A 118 19.01 9.67 8.52
CA ALA A 118 18.51 11.02 8.21
C ALA A 118 17.10 11.05 7.59
N ASN A 119 16.67 9.96 6.98
CA ASN A 119 15.34 9.77 6.41
C ASN A 119 14.28 9.30 7.44
N TRP A 120 14.63 9.25 8.72
CA TRP A 120 13.70 8.93 9.81
C TRP A 120 13.54 10.11 10.79
N SER A 121 12.33 10.24 11.33
CA SER A 121 11.99 11.21 12.38
C SER A 121 11.30 10.51 13.55
N ALA A 122 11.54 10.98 14.78
CA ALA A 122 10.81 10.51 15.95
C ALA A 122 9.65 11.47 16.25
N VAL A 123 8.46 10.91 16.45
CA VAL A 123 7.22 11.63 16.77
C VAL A 123 6.73 11.12 18.13
N SER A 124 6.78 12.00 19.14
CA SER A 124 6.21 11.70 20.45
C SER A 124 4.71 11.93 20.45
N ARG A 125 3.93 10.88 20.72
CA ARG A 125 2.48 10.95 20.98
C ARG A 125 2.23 10.72 22.47
N THR A 126 1.01 10.99 22.94
CA THR A 126 0.67 10.95 24.38
C THR A 126 0.91 9.58 25.04
N ASP A 127 0.79 8.50 24.29
CA ASP A 127 0.84 7.12 24.78
C ASP A 127 1.93 6.25 24.10
N ARG A 128 2.66 6.80 23.13
CA ARG A 128 3.60 6.03 22.30
C ARG A 128 4.62 6.92 21.62
N THR A 129 5.72 6.32 21.18
CA THR A 129 6.65 6.94 20.22
C THR A 129 6.47 6.28 18.86
N VAL A 130 6.34 7.11 17.83
CA VAL A 130 6.29 6.66 16.44
C VAL A 130 7.54 7.13 15.74
N PHE A 131 8.28 6.22 15.13
CA PHE A 131 9.39 6.55 14.25
C PHE A 131 8.87 6.48 12.82
N GLN A 132 8.87 7.60 12.12
CA GLN A 132 8.30 7.70 10.78
C GLN A 132 9.42 7.85 9.76
N ARG A 133 9.36 7.07 8.69
CA ARG A 133 10.23 7.25 7.53
C ARG A 133 9.65 8.35 6.64
N ARG A 134 10.51 9.18 6.06
CA ARG A 134 10.11 10.39 5.31
C ARG A 134 9.75 10.13 3.86
N GLU A 135 10.30 9.06 3.29
CA GLU A 135 10.25 8.79 1.84
C GLU A 135 9.13 7.82 1.47
N ILE A 136 8.72 6.96 2.41
CA ILE A 136 7.67 5.96 2.20
C ILE A 136 6.87 5.81 3.49
N ASP A 137 5.64 5.31 3.36
CA ASP A 137 4.67 5.16 4.45
C ASP A 137 4.99 3.94 5.36
N HIS A 138 6.21 3.92 5.88
CA HIS A 138 6.72 2.98 6.87
C HIS A 138 6.94 3.70 8.19
N TYR A 139 6.62 3.00 9.27
CA TYR A 139 6.85 3.51 10.60
C TYR A 139 7.08 2.40 11.61
N VAL A 140 7.85 2.69 12.64
CA VAL A 140 8.03 1.83 13.80
C VAL A 140 7.24 2.40 14.96
N VAL A 141 6.27 1.64 15.48
CA VAL A 141 5.56 2.00 16.71
C VAL A 141 6.26 1.35 17.88
N LEU A 142 6.67 2.16 18.85
CA LEU A 142 7.11 1.70 20.16
C LEU A 142 5.98 1.91 21.16
N ALA A 143 5.41 0.80 21.65
CA ALA A 143 4.39 0.80 22.68
C ALA A 143 4.89 0.09 23.94
N GLU A 144 4.66 0.72 25.09
CA GLU A 144 4.94 0.13 26.40
C GLU A 144 3.78 -0.81 26.79
N GLY A 145 4.08 -2.10 26.92
CA GLY A 145 3.19 -3.06 27.58
C GLY A 145 3.52 -3.18 29.08
N SER A 146 2.67 -3.88 29.84
CA SER A 146 2.86 -4.01 31.30
C SER A 146 4.09 -4.84 31.69
N GLU A 147 4.60 -5.69 30.80
CA GLU A 147 5.75 -6.58 31.05
C GLU A 147 6.75 -6.57 29.89
N GLU A 148 6.32 -6.20 28.68
CA GLU A 148 7.16 -6.19 27.48
C GLU A 148 6.89 -4.94 26.63
N TRP A 149 7.93 -4.43 25.98
CA TRP A 149 7.85 -3.57 24.82
C TRP A 149 7.30 -4.34 23.63
N LEU A 150 6.35 -3.73 22.91
CA LEU A 150 5.96 -4.16 21.58
C LEU A 150 6.43 -3.12 20.57
N ILE A 151 7.24 -3.58 19.61
CA ILE A 151 7.86 -2.74 18.59
C ILE A 151 7.43 -3.27 17.24
N ILE A 152 6.68 -2.49 16.46
CA ILE A 152 6.09 -2.98 15.20
C ILE A 152 6.53 -2.08 14.06
N LEU A 153 7.13 -2.67 13.03
CA LEU A 153 7.30 -2.04 11.73
C LEU A 153 6.01 -2.23 10.93
N CYS A 154 5.44 -1.14 10.46
CA CYS A 154 4.15 -1.11 9.78
C CYS A 154 4.24 -0.38 8.44
N ALA A 155 3.40 -0.80 7.49
CA ALA A 155 3.01 0.01 6.35
C ALA A 155 1.63 0.67 6.62
N GLN A 156 1.42 1.88 6.09
CA GLN A 156 0.15 2.63 6.16
C GLN A 156 -0.12 3.32 7.52
N GLY A 157 0.60 4.42 7.77
CA GLY A 157 0.73 5.19 9.02
C GLY A 157 -0.52 5.81 9.62
N ASP A 158 -1.47 6.22 8.79
CA ASP A 158 -2.64 6.97 9.24
C ASP A 158 -3.83 6.07 9.64
N ARG A 159 -3.73 4.77 9.42
CA ARG A 159 -4.86 3.84 9.56
C ARG A 159 -4.94 3.24 10.94
N ALA A 160 -6.15 3.09 11.47
CA ALA A 160 -6.42 2.48 12.77
C ALA A 160 -5.91 1.03 12.91
N TYR A 161 -5.63 0.35 11.79
CA TYR A 161 -5.09 -1.02 11.73
C TYR A 161 -4.04 -1.10 10.62
N PRO A 162 -2.78 -0.76 10.89
CA PRO A 162 -1.74 -0.89 9.88
C PRO A 162 -1.43 -2.33 9.53
N THR A 163 -0.83 -2.51 8.36
CA THR A 163 -0.29 -3.81 7.96
C THR A 163 1.08 -3.98 8.62
N PRO A 164 1.25 -4.92 9.58
CA PRO A 164 2.56 -5.17 10.16
C PRO A 164 3.46 -5.82 9.11
N LEU A 165 4.64 -5.25 8.93
CA LEU A 165 5.71 -5.81 8.10
C LEU A 165 6.64 -6.70 8.93
N ASP A 166 6.96 -6.27 10.15
CA ASP A 166 7.69 -7.08 11.13
C ASP A 166 7.45 -6.55 12.56
N HIS A 167 7.85 -7.31 13.59
CA HIS A 167 7.74 -6.91 14.99
C HIS A 167 8.85 -7.50 15.88
N ARG A 168 9.12 -6.84 17.00
CA ARG A 168 9.98 -7.32 18.07
C ARG A 168 9.26 -7.17 19.41
N THR A 169 9.50 -8.12 20.32
CA THR A 169 9.13 -8.01 21.73
C THR A 169 10.39 -8.01 22.58
N LEU A 170 10.39 -7.19 23.63
CA LEU A 170 11.51 -7.10 24.58
C LEU A 170 10.95 -6.91 25.99
N PRO A 171 11.55 -7.49 27.03
CA PRO A 171 11.19 -7.15 28.40
C PRO A 171 11.27 -5.64 28.67
N VAL A 172 10.32 -5.07 29.41
CA VAL A 172 10.21 -3.62 29.61
C VAL A 172 11.45 -3.00 30.27
N GLU A 173 12.19 -3.79 31.05
CA GLU A 173 13.45 -3.39 31.69
C GLU A 173 14.61 -3.18 30.72
N ASN A 174 14.51 -3.67 29.49
CA ASN A 174 15.54 -3.51 28.47
C ASN A 174 15.29 -2.26 27.64
N ASP A 175 16.36 -1.60 27.20
CA ASP A 175 16.28 -0.47 26.28
C ASP A 175 15.81 -0.94 24.89
N PRO A 176 14.66 -0.46 24.39
CA PRO A 176 14.14 -0.87 23.09
C PRO A 176 14.91 -0.28 21.89
N ALA A 177 15.84 0.66 22.11
CA ALA A 177 16.52 1.41 21.03
C ALA A 177 17.18 0.51 19.97
N SER A 178 17.87 -0.56 20.38
CA SER A 178 18.52 -1.46 19.43
C SER A 178 17.53 -2.24 18.55
N ALA A 179 16.37 -2.61 19.10
CA ALA A 179 15.33 -3.29 18.32
C ALA A 179 14.61 -2.32 17.35
N VAL A 180 14.42 -1.06 17.75
CA VAL A 180 13.94 -0.02 16.84
C VAL A 180 14.93 0.17 15.68
N GLN A 181 16.24 0.24 15.96
CA GLN A 181 17.28 0.37 14.93
C GLN A 181 17.31 -0.81 13.97
N ALA A 182 17.11 -2.05 14.46
CA ALA A 182 17.04 -3.23 13.61
C ALA A 182 15.86 -3.16 12.63
N LEU A 183 14.65 -2.82 13.12
CA LEU A 183 13.48 -2.67 12.26
C LEU A 183 13.61 -1.50 11.27
N VAL A 184 14.30 -0.43 11.66
CA VAL A 184 14.64 0.68 10.75
C VAL A 184 15.58 0.21 9.63
N ALA A 185 16.61 -0.58 9.95
CA ALA A 185 17.53 -1.13 8.96
C ALA A 185 16.80 -2.07 7.99
N GLU A 186 15.98 -2.97 8.52
CA GLU A 186 15.16 -3.88 7.71
C GLU A 186 14.21 -3.12 6.78
N SER A 187 13.56 -2.06 7.28
CA SER A 187 12.74 -1.18 6.44
C SER A 187 13.54 -0.53 5.31
N ASN A 188 14.79 -0.11 5.58
CA ASN A 188 15.66 0.46 4.55
C ASN A 188 16.02 -0.58 3.48
N ASP A 189 16.29 -1.83 3.87
CA ASP A 189 16.61 -2.94 2.96
C ASP A 189 15.42 -3.38 2.09
N LEU A 190 14.18 -3.05 2.48
CA LEU A 190 12.96 -3.30 1.68
C LEU A 190 12.80 -2.37 0.48
N VAL A 191 13.60 -1.30 0.39
CA VAL A 191 13.59 -0.36 -0.74
C VAL A 191 14.78 -0.68 -1.61
N GLU A 192 14.53 -1.06 -2.87
CA GLU A 192 15.63 -1.18 -3.85
C GLU A 192 16.37 0.17 -3.91
N PRO A 193 17.71 0.18 -3.83
CA PRO A 193 18.44 1.42 -3.96
C PRO A 193 18.12 2.03 -5.33
N GLU A 194 17.76 3.31 -5.35
CA GLU A 194 17.69 4.06 -6.61
C GLU A 194 19.06 3.89 -7.29
N GLU A 195 19.09 3.29 -8.48
CA GLU A 195 20.32 3.28 -9.28
C GLU A 195 20.70 4.74 -9.53
N GLU A 196 21.82 5.19 -8.95
CA GLU A 196 22.38 6.51 -9.23
C GLU A 196 22.74 6.58 -10.73
N THR A 197 21.82 7.15 -11.54
CA THR A 197 22.07 7.53 -12.94
C THR A 197 22.79 8.87 -13.06
#